data_AF-T0RS82-F1
#
_entry.id   AF-T0RS82-F1
#
_cell.length_a   1.000
_cell.length_b   1.000
_cell.length_c   1.000
_cell.angle_alpha   90.00
_cell.angle_beta   90.00
_cell.angle_gamma   90.00
#
_symmetry.space_group_name_H-M   'P 1'
#
loop_
_entity.id
_entity.type
_entity.pdbx_description
1 polymer ?
#
loop_
_entity_poly.entity_id
_entity_poly.type
_entity_poly.pdbx_seq_one_letter_code
_entity_poly.pdbx_strand_id
1 'polypeptide(L)'
;MKKLIATILLSTLSFASLPEGQFSNLNASYETPVGSATADYLNIDGFGTYHNPELSVENKDGLLVFGFEGKEFEIDLSLFAVRDADYINVQDMNFSNSKRGIDLSFYNLNASSEGYSTDIFKGSAECKRQRTYTDPSDDLIMNCLNTSEVSVSSFSFVSESSSFESLIGEKSFETSQITLDNIQMTINRGYVYGSFSSNLSFGMSISFSGNIDYQKDNEMIVVEVEDVRAGFFSIRAKLFTELEANAPDNFLVAEPYIYIDLRK
;
A
#
# COMPACT_ATOMS: atom_id res chain seq x y z
N MET A 1 2.88 1.17 -18.18
CA MET A 1 2.78 1.25 -16.70
C MET A 1 2.50 2.70 -16.32
N LYS A 2 1.23 3.06 -16.05
CA LYS A 2 0.77 4.42 -15.71
C LYS A 2 -0.06 4.38 -14.41
N LYS A 3 0.40 3.72 -13.36
CA LYS A 3 -0.49 3.10 -12.35
C LYS A 3 -0.03 3.29 -10.91
N LEU A 4 -0.13 4.51 -10.34
CA LEU A 4 0.58 4.73 -9.07
C LEU A 4 0.03 5.70 -8.02
N ILE A 5 -0.65 6.77 -8.40
CA ILE A 5 -1.09 7.77 -7.41
C ILE A 5 -2.22 7.21 -6.51
N ALA A 6 -3.01 6.28 -7.03
CA ALA A 6 -4.14 5.69 -6.31
C ALA A 6 -3.75 4.58 -5.31
N THR A 7 -2.56 4.01 -5.45
CA THR A 7 -2.17 2.76 -4.78
C THR A 7 -1.67 2.95 -3.35
N ILE A 8 -1.22 4.15 -3.00
CA ILE A 8 -0.58 4.46 -1.71
C ILE A 8 -1.59 4.56 -0.55
N LEU A 9 -2.83 4.95 -0.84
CA LEU A 9 -3.88 5.06 0.18
C LEU A 9 -4.41 3.69 0.64
N LEU A 10 -4.19 2.62 -0.13
CA LEU A 10 -4.87 1.33 0.06
C LEU A 10 -3.92 0.13 0.09
N SER A 11 -2.61 0.35 -0.02
CA SER A 11 -1.58 -0.69 0.04
C SER A 11 -1.47 -1.42 1.38
N THR A 12 -2.34 -1.08 2.34
CA THR A 12 -2.53 -1.82 3.60
C THR A 12 -3.50 -2.99 3.48
N LEU A 13 -4.08 -3.23 2.29
CA LEU A 13 -5.12 -4.25 2.06
C LEU A 13 -4.63 -5.45 1.24
N SER A 14 -3.37 -5.44 0.81
CA SER A 14 -2.69 -6.53 0.08
C SER A 14 -2.31 -7.71 0.98
N PHE A 15 -3.27 -8.26 1.71
CA PHE A 15 -3.00 -9.28 2.71
C PHE A 15 -4.05 -10.37 2.59
N ALA A 16 -3.97 -11.14 1.50
CA ALA A 16 -4.76 -12.36 1.36
C ALA A 16 -4.49 -13.27 2.58
N SER A 17 -5.50 -13.39 3.46
CA SER A 17 -5.49 -14.16 4.71
C SER A 17 -4.18 -14.12 5.50
N LEU A 18 -3.84 -12.99 6.11
CA LEU A 18 -2.71 -12.99 7.05
C LEU A 18 -3.01 -13.97 8.20
N PRO A 19 -2.22 -15.04 8.37
CA PRO A 19 -2.39 -15.96 9.49
C PRO A 19 -2.26 -15.21 10.82
N GLU A 20 -2.91 -15.72 11.87
CA GLU A 20 -2.60 -15.24 13.22
C GLU A 20 -1.12 -15.49 13.50
N GLY A 21 -0.43 -14.50 14.03
CA GLY A 21 1.01 -14.62 14.21
C GLY A 21 1.73 -13.29 14.21
N GLN A 22 3.06 -13.39 14.21
CA GLN A 22 3.94 -12.24 14.14
C GLN A 22 5.28 -12.62 13.51
N PHE A 23 5.93 -11.62 12.94
CA PHE A 23 7.34 -11.67 12.64
C PHE A 23 8.02 -10.35 12.99
N SER A 24 9.31 -10.42 13.33
CA SER A 24 10.09 -9.24 13.67
C SER A 24 11.37 -9.15 12.86
N ASN A 25 11.69 -7.93 12.43
CA ASN A 25 12.89 -7.58 11.66
C ASN A 25 13.09 -8.50 10.44
N LEU A 26 12.01 -8.77 9.70
CA LEU A 26 12.09 -9.45 8.42
C LEU A 26 12.80 -8.54 7.42
N ASN A 27 13.93 -9.02 6.92
CA ASN A 27 14.74 -8.37 5.89
C ASN A 27 14.74 -9.28 4.67
N ALA A 28 14.31 -8.78 3.53
CA ALA A 28 14.19 -9.57 2.31
C ALA A 28 14.87 -8.85 1.14
N SER A 29 15.64 -9.59 0.36
CA SER A 29 16.23 -9.12 -0.89
C SER A 29 15.91 -10.12 -1.99
N TYR A 30 15.25 -9.67 -3.03
CA TYR A 30 14.89 -10.43 -4.22
C TYR A 30 15.54 -9.78 -5.43
N GLU A 31 16.18 -10.60 -6.26
CA GLU A 31 16.66 -10.26 -7.59
C GLU A 31 16.26 -11.43 -8.51
N THR A 32 15.50 -11.16 -9.58
CA THR A 32 14.90 -12.22 -10.41
C THR A 32 15.91 -13.30 -10.81
N PRO A 33 15.60 -14.61 -10.60
CA PRO A 33 14.29 -15.18 -10.24
C PRO A 33 14.11 -15.54 -8.75
N VAL A 34 15.13 -15.35 -7.91
CA VAL A 34 15.11 -15.84 -6.52
C VAL A 34 15.78 -14.85 -5.57
N GLY A 35 15.24 -14.77 -4.38
CA GLY A 35 15.76 -13.95 -3.29
C GLY A 35 16.04 -14.75 -2.04
N SER A 36 16.48 -14.00 -1.03
CA SER A 36 16.68 -14.52 0.32
C SER A 36 16.09 -13.54 1.33
N ALA A 37 15.67 -14.06 2.47
CA ALA A 37 15.25 -13.26 3.60
C ALA A 37 15.76 -13.82 4.92
N THR A 38 15.85 -12.96 5.91
CA THR A 38 16.14 -13.32 7.30
C THR A 38 15.14 -12.62 8.20
N ALA A 39 14.87 -13.18 9.37
CA ALA A 39 14.06 -12.55 10.41
C ALA A 39 14.65 -12.89 11.77
N ASP A 40 14.48 -12.03 12.78
CA ASP A 40 14.89 -12.37 14.15
C ASP A 40 13.96 -13.43 14.76
N TYR A 41 12.68 -13.34 14.41
CA TYR A 41 11.63 -14.21 14.93
C TYR A 41 10.49 -14.35 13.93
N LEU A 42 9.99 -15.57 13.77
CA LEU A 42 8.75 -15.90 13.08
C LEU A 42 7.88 -16.75 14.01
N ASN A 43 6.62 -16.40 14.16
CA ASN A 43 5.62 -17.27 14.74
C ASN A 43 4.31 -17.07 14.01
N ILE A 44 4.07 -17.91 13.01
CA ILE A 44 2.93 -17.81 12.12
C ILE A 44 2.14 -19.10 12.24
N ASP A 45 0.83 -19.00 12.48
CA ASP A 45 -0.04 -20.18 12.54
C ASP A 45 0.03 -20.98 11.23
N GLY A 46 0.08 -22.30 11.33
CA GLY A 46 0.33 -23.21 10.20
C GLY A 46 1.78 -23.26 9.70
N PHE A 47 2.55 -22.18 9.79
CA PHE A 47 3.97 -22.16 9.38
C PHE A 47 4.89 -22.69 10.50
N GLY A 48 4.71 -22.21 11.73
CA GLY A 48 5.48 -22.62 12.91
C GLY A 48 6.21 -21.47 13.60
N THR A 49 7.03 -21.83 14.60
CA THR A 49 7.80 -20.89 15.41
C THR A 49 9.30 -21.10 15.16
N TYR A 50 9.99 -20.06 14.72
CA TYR A 50 11.39 -20.08 14.32
C TYR A 50 12.13 -18.85 14.85
N HIS A 51 13.41 -19.02 15.17
CA HIS A 51 14.33 -17.96 15.60
C HIS A 51 15.48 -17.88 14.61
N ASN A 52 15.77 -16.68 14.11
CA ASN A 52 16.80 -16.44 13.09
C ASN A 52 16.69 -17.35 11.84
N PRO A 53 15.49 -17.58 11.25
CA PRO A 53 15.41 -18.39 10.04
C PRO A 53 16.02 -17.67 8.84
N GLU A 54 16.58 -18.46 7.92
CA GLU A 54 16.97 -18.04 6.57
C GLU A 54 15.93 -18.57 5.58
N LEU A 55 15.23 -17.69 4.90
CA LEU A 55 14.10 -18.00 4.03
C LEU A 55 14.50 -17.83 2.56
N SER A 56 13.93 -18.63 1.67
CA SER A 56 13.91 -18.32 0.24
C SER A 56 12.81 -17.30 -0.05
N VAL A 57 13.01 -16.45 -1.05
CA VAL A 57 12.00 -15.48 -1.51
C VAL A 57 11.76 -15.66 -3.00
N GLU A 58 10.51 -15.71 -3.42
CA GLU A 58 10.12 -15.64 -4.84
C GLU A 58 9.13 -14.49 -5.02
N ASN A 59 9.18 -13.79 -6.15
CA ASN A 59 8.16 -12.83 -6.56
C ASN A 59 7.25 -13.49 -7.59
N LYS A 60 5.98 -13.72 -7.23
CA LYS A 60 4.94 -14.25 -8.12
C LYS A 60 3.95 -13.13 -8.42
N ASP A 61 4.25 -12.33 -9.43
CA ASP A 61 3.40 -11.19 -9.84
C ASP A 61 3.05 -10.26 -8.66
N GLY A 62 4.06 -9.82 -7.90
CA GLY A 62 3.91 -8.90 -6.76
C GLY A 62 3.56 -9.56 -5.43
N LEU A 63 3.30 -10.87 -5.45
CA LEU A 63 3.18 -11.71 -4.27
C LEU A 63 4.55 -12.23 -3.86
N LEU A 64 5.10 -11.74 -2.74
CA LEU A 64 6.34 -12.28 -2.19
C LEU A 64 6.04 -13.57 -1.43
N VAL A 65 6.57 -14.68 -1.92
CA VAL A 65 6.45 -16.00 -1.30
C VAL A 65 7.72 -16.31 -0.52
N PHE A 66 7.57 -16.54 0.77
CA PHE A 66 8.67 -16.84 1.70
C PHE A 66 8.66 -18.33 2.05
N GLY A 67 9.74 -19.04 1.73
CA GLY A 67 9.87 -20.48 1.92
C GLY A 67 10.88 -20.89 2.99
N PHE A 68 10.52 -21.87 3.83
CA PHE A 68 11.42 -22.52 4.79
C PHE A 68 10.98 -23.94 5.11
N GLU A 69 11.90 -24.91 5.08
CA GLU A 69 11.62 -26.32 5.43
C GLU A 69 10.39 -26.93 4.71
N GLY A 70 10.15 -26.51 3.46
CA GLY A 70 9.02 -26.98 2.65
C GLY A 70 7.66 -26.38 3.03
N LYS A 71 7.64 -25.31 3.83
CA LYS A 71 6.48 -24.48 4.14
C LYS A 71 6.63 -23.10 3.53
N GLU A 72 5.52 -22.46 3.25
CA GLU A 72 5.49 -21.14 2.63
C GLU A 72 4.46 -20.24 3.33
N PHE A 73 4.75 -18.94 3.34
CA PHE A 73 3.76 -17.89 3.61
C PHE A 73 3.96 -16.75 2.61
N GLU A 74 2.93 -15.93 2.44
CA GLU A 74 2.89 -14.93 1.38
C GLU A 74 2.67 -13.53 1.96
N ILE A 75 3.30 -12.54 1.34
CA ILE A 75 3.04 -11.12 1.57
C ILE A 75 2.71 -10.51 0.20
N ASP A 76 1.49 -10.05 0.04
CA ASP A 76 1.11 -9.35 -1.17
C ASP A 76 1.57 -7.88 -1.06
N LEU A 77 2.43 -7.48 -2.00
CA LEU A 77 2.94 -6.12 -2.13
C LEU A 77 2.53 -5.51 -3.48
N SER A 78 1.60 -6.15 -4.21
CA SER A 78 1.17 -5.76 -5.56
C SER A 78 0.72 -4.30 -5.65
N LEU A 79 0.16 -3.77 -4.56
CA LEU A 79 -0.24 -2.36 -4.42
C LEU A 79 0.92 -1.36 -4.26
N PHE A 80 2.17 -1.81 -4.17
CA PHE A 80 3.35 -0.94 -4.12
C PHE A 80 4.12 -0.88 -5.45
N ALA A 81 3.45 -1.17 -6.57
CA ALA A 81 4.05 -1.20 -7.91
C ALA A 81 5.24 -2.17 -8.04
N VAL A 82 5.27 -3.22 -7.22
CA VAL A 82 6.34 -4.24 -7.22
C VAL A 82 6.02 -5.43 -8.12
N ARG A 83 4.84 -5.45 -8.74
CA ARG A 83 4.36 -6.57 -9.55
C ARG A 83 5.35 -6.97 -10.64
N ASP A 84 5.88 -5.97 -11.33
CA ASP A 84 6.77 -6.15 -12.47
C ASP A 84 8.24 -5.84 -12.07
N ALA A 85 8.58 -5.92 -10.78
CA ALA A 85 9.90 -5.53 -10.27
C ALA A 85 10.91 -6.68 -10.39
N ASP A 86 12.08 -6.38 -10.97
CA ASP A 86 13.21 -7.30 -11.05
C ASP A 86 14.02 -7.34 -9.75
N TYR A 87 13.95 -6.25 -8.98
CA TYR A 87 14.59 -6.11 -7.69
C TYR A 87 13.58 -5.64 -6.65
N ILE A 88 13.56 -6.30 -5.49
CA ILE A 88 12.77 -5.89 -4.32
C ILE A 88 13.65 -6.02 -3.09
N ASN A 89 13.69 -4.97 -2.28
CA ASN A 89 14.38 -4.98 -1.00
C ASN A 89 13.49 -4.41 0.11
N VAL A 90 13.25 -5.23 1.12
CA VAL A 90 12.45 -4.93 2.30
C VAL A 90 13.35 -4.96 3.52
N GLN A 91 13.31 -3.92 4.34
CA GLN A 91 14.13 -3.78 5.54
C GLN A 91 13.28 -3.58 6.78
N ASP A 92 13.68 -4.29 7.84
CA ASP A 92 13.09 -4.22 9.18
C ASP A 92 11.56 -4.30 9.18
N MET A 93 11.00 -5.21 8.38
CA MET A 93 9.56 -5.43 8.35
C MET A 93 9.13 -6.17 9.62
N ASN A 94 8.14 -5.61 10.30
CA ASN A 94 7.54 -6.13 11.51
C ASN A 94 6.05 -6.28 11.27
N PHE A 95 5.51 -7.40 11.73
CA PHE A 95 4.12 -7.74 11.56
C PHE A 95 3.57 -8.38 12.81
N SER A 96 2.34 -8.04 13.17
CA SER A 96 1.58 -8.72 14.21
C SER A 96 0.11 -8.79 13.80
N ASN A 97 -0.48 -9.97 13.88
CA ASN A 97 -1.92 -10.16 13.76
C ASN A 97 -2.40 -10.92 15.00
N SER A 98 -3.13 -10.21 15.84
CA SER A 98 -3.62 -10.69 17.13
C SER A 98 -5.09 -10.32 17.30
N LYS A 99 -5.76 -10.92 18.28
CA LYS A 99 -7.17 -10.61 18.60
C LYS A 99 -7.48 -9.12 18.80
N ARG A 100 -6.48 -8.28 19.08
CA ARG A 100 -6.64 -6.83 19.29
C ARG A 100 -6.53 -6.02 17.99
N GLY A 101 -5.75 -6.47 17.04
CA GLY A 101 -5.41 -5.68 15.87
C GLY A 101 -4.41 -6.35 14.95
N ILE A 102 -4.15 -5.65 13.85
CA ILE A 102 -3.23 -6.02 12.80
C ILE A 102 -2.27 -4.85 12.64
N ASP A 103 -0.98 -5.11 12.81
CA ASP A 103 0.07 -4.12 12.79
C ASP A 103 1.10 -4.55 11.73
N LEU A 104 1.47 -3.61 10.87
CA LEU A 104 2.57 -3.73 9.93
C LEU A 104 3.45 -2.50 10.07
N SER A 105 4.76 -2.69 10.07
CA SER A 105 5.70 -1.59 9.86
C SER A 105 6.93 -2.07 9.13
N PHE A 106 7.62 -1.16 8.45
CA PHE A 106 8.91 -1.44 7.80
C PHE A 106 9.73 -0.16 7.74
N TYR A 107 11.05 -0.29 7.75
CA TYR A 107 11.94 0.87 7.64
C TYR A 107 12.09 1.32 6.20
N ASN A 108 12.27 0.38 5.28
CA ASN A 108 12.46 0.67 3.86
C ASN A 108 11.86 -0.44 3.00
N LEU A 109 11.17 -0.05 1.93
CA LEU A 109 10.78 -0.92 0.83
C LEU A 109 11.22 -0.25 -0.46
N ASN A 110 12.13 -0.90 -1.19
CA ASN A 110 12.53 -0.49 -2.53
C ASN A 110 12.09 -1.57 -3.52
N ALA A 111 11.60 -1.15 -4.68
CA ALA A 111 11.33 -2.03 -5.80
C ALA A 111 11.71 -1.33 -7.12
N SER A 112 12.33 -2.05 -8.05
CA SER A 112 12.75 -1.48 -9.32
C SER A 112 12.78 -2.52 -10.45
N SER A 113 12.68 -2.01 -11.67
CA SER A 113 12.94 -2.72 -12.93
C SER A 113 13.45 -1.69 -13.95
N GLU A 114 13.65 -2.11 -15.20
CA GLU A 114 14.01 -1.20 -16.28
C GLU A 114 12.93 -0.11 -16.47
N GLY A 115 13.34 1.15 -16.37
CA GLY A 115 12.49 2.31 -16.62
C GLY A 115 11.54 2.70 -15.47
N TYR A 116 11.62 2.05 -14.30
CA TYR A 116 10.93 2.53 -13.10
C TYR A 116 11.59 2.15 -11.77
N SER A 117 11.34 2.96 -10.74
CA SER A 117 11.70 2.64 -9.36
C SER A 117 10.66 3.18 -8.38
N THR A 118 10.48 2.45 -7.28
CA THR A 118 9.63 2.82 -6.15
C THR A 118 10.45 2.70 -4.87
N ASP A 119 10.36 3.72 -4.03
CA ASP A 119 11.01 3.80 -2.72
C ASP A 119 10.00 4.24 -1.67
N ILE A 120 9.88 3.48 -0.59
CA ILE A 120 9.00 3.76 0.52
C ILE A 120 9.80 3.73 1.80
N PHE A 121 9.87 4.88 2.46
CA PHE A 121 10.60 5.07 3.69
C PHE A 121 9.64 5.15 4.87
N LYS A 122 9.88 4.29 5.87
CA LYS A 122 9.14 4.19 7.13
C LYS A 122 7.63 4.14 6.92
N GLY A 123 7.15 2.98 6.49
CA GLY A 123 5.73 2.68 6.42
C GLY A 123 5.23 2.05 7.71
N SER A 124 4.01 2.39 8.12
CA SER A 124 3.29 1.74 9.19
C SER A 124 1.79 1.69 8.89
N ALA A 125 1.15 0.60 9.28
CA ALA A 125 -0.29 0.44 9.26
C ALA A 125 -0.72 -0.26 10.56
N GLU A 126 -1.64 0.36 11.29
CA GLU A 126 -2.28 -0.22 12.47
C GLU A 126 -3.78 -0.32 12.19
N CYS A 127 -4.36 -1.51 12.30
CA CYS A 127 -5.78 -1.76 12.19
C CYS A 127 -6.32 -2.28 13.52
N LYS A 128 -7.34 -1.62 14.07
CA LYS A 128 -7.97 -2.05 15.32
C LYS A 128 -9.10 -3.03 15.01
N ARG A 129 -8.97 -4.26 15.51
CA ARG A 129 -9.98 -5.30 15.31
C ARG A 129 -11.18 -5.04 16.22
N GLN A 130 -12.31 -4.63 15.64
CA GLN A 130 -13.56 -4.39 16.37
C GLN A 130 -14.46 -5.63 16.42
N ARG A 131 -14.37 -6.47 15.38
CA ARG A 131 -15.16 -7.68 15.23
C ARG A 131 -14.33 -8.75 14.55
N THR A 132 -14.57 -10.02 14.89
CA THR A 132 -14.02 -11.15 14.15
C THR A 132 -15.01 -11.63 13.09
N TYR A 133 -14.52 -11.81 11.87
CA TYR A 133 -15.27 -12.40 10.74
C TYR A 133 -14.78 -13.82 10.47
N THR A 134 -15.65 -14.64 9.86
CA THR A 134 -15.34 -16.05 9.58
C THR A 134 -14.35 -16.20 8.43
N ASP A 135 -14.47 -15.34 7.42
CA ASP A 135 -13.54 -15.29 6.31
C ASP A 135 -12.34 -14.39 6.70
N PRO A 136 -11.09 -14.88 6.62
CA PRO A 136 -9.92 -14.10 7.02
C PRO A 136 -9.70 -12.83 6.17
N SER A 137 -10.03 -12.86 4.89
CA SER A 137 -9.90 -11.70 4.00
C SER A 137 -10.94 -10.64 4.34
N ASP A 138 -12.19 -11.05 4.57
CA ASP A 138 -13.22 -10.16 5.10
C ASP A 138 -12.83 -9.59 6.46
N ASP A 139 -12.24 -10.40 7.34
CA ASP A 139 -11.83 -9.95 8.67
C ASP A 139 -10.81 -8.82 8.59
N LEU A 140 -9.78 -9.00 7.78
CA LEU A 140 -8.79 -7.97 7.52
C LEU A 140 -9.43 -6.71 6.91
N ILE A 141 -10.09 -6.86 5.76
CA ILE A 141 -10.59 -5.73 4.97
C ILE A 141 -11.59 -4.94 5.80
N MET A 142 -12.57 -5.60 6.42
CA MET A 142 -13.59 -4.93 7.21
C MET A 142 -13.03 -4.23 8.45
N ASN A 143 -12.02 -4.79 9.11
CA ASN A 143 -11.44 -4.14 10.29
C ASN A 143 -10.52 -2.98 9.89
N CYS A 144 -9.65 -3.15 8.88
CA CYS A 144 -8.75 -2.10 8.42
C CYS A 144 -9.49 -0.93 7.77
N LEU A 145 -10.58 -1.18 7.02
CA LEU A 145 -11.42 -0.14 6.43
C LEU A 145 -12.39 0.52 7.42
N ASN A 146 -12.47 0.01 8.65
CA ASN A 146 -13.33 0.57 9.68
C ASN A 146 -12.52 1.37 10.71
N THR A 147 -11.39 0.89 11.18
CA THR A 147 -10.54 1.64 12.12
C THR A 147 -9.07 1.35 11.88
N SER A 148 -8.38 2.28 11.24
CA SER A 148 -6.95 2.16 11.00
C SER A 148 -6.22 3.49 10.99
N GLU A 149 -4.92 3.40 11.20
CA GLU A 149 -3.97 4.49 11.07
C GLU A 149 -2.85 4.02 10.15
N VAL A 150 -2.59 4.79 9.09
CA VAL A 150 -1.55 4.51 8.10
C VAL A 150 -0.62 5.71 8.06
N SER A 151 0.68 5.45 8.11
CA SER A 151 1.69 6.49 7.96
C SER A 151 2.83 6.04 7.07
N VAL A 152 3.30 6.94 6.22
CA VAL A 152 4.49 6.74 5.38
C VAL A 152 5.28 8.03 5.43
N SER A 153 6.55 7.95 5.86
CA SER A 153 7.38 9.16 5.98
C SER A 153 7.72 9.75 4.62
N SER A 154 8.08 8.92 3.66
CA SER A 154 8.30 9.34 2.27
C SER A 154 8.00 8.20 1.30
N PHE A 155 7.42 8.56 0.18
CA PHE A 155 7.16 7.71 -0.96
C PHE A 155 7.73 8.40 -2.19
N SER A 156 8.57 7.71 -2.96
CA SER A 156 9.08 8.21 -4.23
C SER A 156 8.83 7.18 -5.31
N PHE A 157 8.37 7.67 -6.46
CA PHE A 157 8.23 6.87 -7.66
C PHE A 157 8.81 7.60 -8.85
N VAL A 158 9.57 6.87 -9.65
CA VAL A 158 10.15 7.37 -10.89
C VAL A 158 9.71 6.44 -12.02
N SER A 159 9.26 7.01 -13.14
CA SER A 159 9.00 6.25 -14.37
C SER A 159 9.45 7.00 -15.61
N GLU A 160 10.21 6.33 -16.47
CA GLU A 160 10.64 6.88 -17.76
C GLU A 160 9.49 6.97 -18.79
N SER A 161 8.40 6.23 -18.56
CA SER A 161 7.27 6.12 -19.51
C SER A 161 6.01 6.88 -19.09
N SER A 162 5.99 7.43 -17.89
CA SER A 162 4.87 8.21 -17.35
C SER A 162 5.26 9.67 -17.16
N SER A 163 4.27 10.54 -17.32
CA SER A 163 4.37 11.96 -17.02
C SER A 163 3.21 12.31 -16.09
N PHE A 164 3.49 13.10 -15.07
CA PHE A 164 2.53 13.53 -14.06
C PHE A 164 2.40 15.03 -14.11
N GLU A 165 1.15 15.52 -14.14
CA GLU A 165 0.90 16.96 -14.16
C GLU A 165 0.82 17.56 -12.76
N SER A 166 1.17 18.83 -12.67
CA SER A 166 1.02 19.63 -11.46
C SER A 166 -0.43 19.71 -10.96
N LEU A 167 -0.64 19.49 -9.66
CA LEU A 167 -1.96 19.61 -9.03
C LEU A 167 -2.40 21.07 -8.78
N ILE A 168 -1.46 22.02 -8.81
CA ILE A 168 -1.74 23.45 -8.55
C ILE A 168 -1.09 24.35 -9.61
N GLY A 169 -1.69 25.53 -9.83
CA GLY A 169 -1.24 26.50 -10.83
C GLY A 169 -1.97 26.38 -12.18
N GLU A 170 -1.81 27.42 -13.01
CA GLU A 170 -2.37 27.50 -14.39
C GLU A 170 -1.42 26.95 -15.46
N LYS A 171 -0.12 26.90 -15.17
CA LYS A 171 0.88 26.29 -16.05
C LYS A 171 1.11 24.86 -15.60
N SER A 172 0.76 23.89 -16.44
CA SER A 172 1.17 22.51 -16.23
C SER A 172 2.69 22.44 -16.28
N PHE A 173 3.30 21.90 -15.22
CA PHE A 173 4.61 21.29 -15.34
C PHE A 173 4.42 19.78 -15.29
N GLU A 174 5.24 19.10 -16.07
CA GLU A 174 5.24 17.66 -16.20
C GLU A 174 6.50 17.11 -15.54
N THR A 175 6.36 16.00 -14.81
CA THR A 175 7.47 15.30 -14.16
C THR A 175 7.33 13.80 -14.34
N SER A 176 8.45 13.09 -14.48
CA SER A 176 8.51 11.62 -14.46
C SER A 176 8.58 11.04 -13.05
N GLN A 177 8.71 11.91 -12.04
CA GLN A 177 8.84 11.53 -10.63
C GLN A 177 7.68 12.08 -9.80
N ILE A 178 7.11 11.24 -8.96
CA ILE A 178 6.21 11.63 -7.86
C ILE A 178 6.98 11.43 -6.55
N THR A 179 6.90 12.42 -5.67
CA THR A 179 7.33 12.29 -4.28
C THR A 179 6.18 12.73 -3.40
N LEU A 180 5.78 11.85 -2.47
CA LEU A 180 4.82 12.14 -1.42
C LEU A 180 5.53 12.02 -0.06
N ASP A 181 5.45 13.06 0.76
CA ASP A 181 6.07 13.09 2.09
C ASP A 181 5.02 13.21 3.19
N ASN A 182 5.34 12.65 4.35
CA ASN A 182 4.51 12.72 5.56
C ASN A 182 3.06 12.29 5.30
N ILE A 183 2.89 11.17 4.59
CA ILE A 183 1.57 10.61 4.34
C ILE A 183 1.02 10.13 5.68
N GLN A 184 -0.15 10.64 6.03
CA GLN A 184 -0.91 10.24 7.19
C GLN A 184 -2.35 10.03 6.76
N MET A 185 -2.90 8.88 7.10
CA MET A 185 -4.30 8.56 6.87
C MET A 185 -4.87 7.92 8.13
N THR A 186 -6.05 8.37 8.51
CA THR A 186 -6.83 7.76 9.58
C THR A 186 -8.18 7.39 9.04
N ILE A 187 -8.60 6.17 9.33
CA ILE A 187 -9.94 5.68 9.07
C ILE A 187 -10.62 5.47 10.42
N ASN A 188 -11.81 6.05 10.58
CA ASN A 188 -12.61 5.91 11.79
C ASN A 188 -14.09 5.75 11.42
N ARG A 189 -14.60 4.53 11.62
CA ARG A 189 -15.96 4.12 11.27
C ARG A 189 -16.29 4.34 9.79
N GLY A 190 -15.35 3.99 8.91
CA GLY A 190 -15.47 4.17 7.46
C GLY A 190 -15.29 5.61 6.99
N TYR A 191 -15.18 6.61 7.88
CA TYR A 191 -14.77 7.95 7.48
C TYR A 191 -13.24 8.02 7.41
N VAL A 192 -12.71 8.41 6.26
CA VAL A 192 -11.28 8.55 6.00
C VAL A 192 -10.90 10.02 5.96
N TYR A 193 -9.79 10.36 6.61
CA TYR A 193 -9.17 11.68 6.47
C TYR A 193 -7.66 11.54 6.57
N GLY A 194 -6.95 12.46 5.92
CA GLY A 194 -5.50 12.40 5.91
C GLY A 194 -4.84 13.59 5.25
N SER A 195 -3.53 13.52 5.19
CA SER A 195 -2.71 14.53 4.53
C SER A 195 -1.40 13.95 4.03
N PHE A 196 -0.83 14.61 3.04
CA PHE A 196 0.53 14.37 2.56
C PHE A 196 1.06 15.65 1.91
N SER A 197 2.36 15.79 1.73
CA SER A 197 2.95 16.81 0.86
C SER A 197 3.38 16.17 -0.45
N SER A 198 3.29 16.88 -1.57
CA SER A 198 3.69 16.34 -2.88
C SER A 198 4.56 17.31 -3.67
N ASN A 199 5.51 16.78 -4.44
CA ASN A 199 6.21 17.58 -5.45
C ASN A 199 5.24 18.12 -6.54
N LEU A 200 4.14 17.42 -6.83
CA LEU A 200 3.10 17.86 -7.77
C LEU A 200 2.32 19.09 -7.27
N SER A 201 2.34 19.36 -5.97
CA SER A 201 1.79 20.56 -5.34
C SER A 201 2.88 21.55 -4.89
N PHE A 202 4.07 21.52 -5.51
CA PHE A 202 5.23 22.33 -5.13
C PHE A 202 5.59 22.21 -3.63
N GLY A 203 5.42 21.02 -3.05
CA GLY A 203 5.68 20.72 -1.65
C GLY A 203 4.56 21.16 -0.69
N MET A 204 3.45 21.70 -1.20
CA MET A 204 2.32 22.07 -0.35
C MET A 204 1.64 20.83 0.24
N SER A 205 1.26 20.94 1.52
CA SER A 205 0.42 19.94 2.17
C SER A 205 -0.96 19.89 1.52
N ILE A 206 -1.32 18.69 1.10
CA ILE A 206 -2.62 18.29 0.59
C ILE A 206 -3.34 17.57 1.72
N SER A 207 -4.55 18.00 2.05
CA SER A 207 -5.46 17.29 2.95
C SER A 207 -6.63 16.72 2.17
N PHE A 208 -7.10 15.54 2.56
CA PHE A 208 -8.25 14.90 1.94
C PHE A 208 -9.18 14.30 3.00
N SER A 209 -10.45 14.17 2.66
CA SER A 209 -11.43 13.46 3.47
C SER A 209 -12.52 12.82 2.62
N GLY A 210 -13.16 11.79 3.17
CA GLY A 210 -14.17 11.03 2.45
C GLY A 210 -14.74 9.86 3.27
N ASN A 211 -15.48 9.00 2.57
CA ASN A 211 -15.99 7.75 3.12
C ASN A 211 -15.38 6.57 2.36
N ILE A 212 -15.15 5.47 3.05
CA ILE A 212 -14.70 4.21 2.48
C ILE A 212 -15.67 3.10 2.88
N ASP A 213 -16.07 2.29 1.90
CA ASP A 213 -16.99 1.17 2.08
C ASP A 213 -16.46 -0.08 1.37
N TYR A 214 -16.78 -1.25 1.92
CA TYR A 214 -16.47 -2.54 1.30
C TYR A 214 -17.76 -3.22 0.85
N GLN A 215 -17.97 -3.24 -0.45
CA GLN A 215 -19.07 -3.94 -1.09
C GLN A 215 -18.70 -5.42 -1.27
N LYS A 216 -18.87 -6.19 -0.20
CA LYS A 216 -18.53 -7.61 -0.15
C LYS A 216 -19.06 -8.43 -1.33
N ASP A 217 -20.33 -8.26 -1.71
CA ASP A 217 -20.95 -9.03 -2.80
C ASP A 217 -20.29 -8.79 -4.16
N ASN A 218 -19.63 -7.64 -4.32
CA ASN A 218 -18.93 -7.23 -5.54
C ASN A 218 -17.41 -7.36 -5.42
N GLU A 219 -16.90 -7.76 -4.25
CA GLU A 219 -15.47 -7.77 -3.90
C GLU A 219 -14.80 -6.43 -4.27
N MET A 220 -15.45 -5.33 -3.87
CA MET A 220 -15.09 -3.98 -4.30
C MET A 220 -14.96 -3.03 -3.12
N ILE A 221 -13.90 -2.23 -3.12
CA ILE A 221 -13.74 -1.10 -2.20
C ILE A 221 -14.22 0.16 -2.93
N VAL A 222 -15.04 0.96 -2.26
CA VAL A 222 -15.55 2.23 -2.78
C VAL A 222 -15.10 3.35 -1.87
N VAL A 223 -14.39 4.30 -2.45
CA VAL A 223 -13.93 5.52 -1.77
C VAL A 223 -14.69 6.71 -2.34
N GLU A 224 -15.54 7.33 -1.54
CA GLU A 224 -16.17 8.61 -1.85
C GLU A 224 -15.28 9.74 -1.34
N VAL A 225 -14.77 10.55 -2.26
CA VAL A 225 -13.90 11.68 -1.93
C VAL A 225 -14.75 12.94 -1.78
N GLU A 226 -14.94 13.38 -0.55
CA GLU A 226 -15.73 14.57 -0.23
C GLU A 226 -14.95 15.85 -0.52
N ASP A 227 -13.73 15.95 0.01
CA ASP A 227 -12.90 17.15 -0.07
C ASP A 227 -11.42 16.80 -0.29
N VAL A 228 -10.75 17.62 -1.09
CA VAL A 228 -9.30 17.56 -1.32
C VAL A 228 -8.79 18.97 -1.49
N ARG A 229 -7.83 19.38 -0.66
CA ARG A 229 -7.29 20.74 -0.65
C ARG A 229 -5.78 20.76 -0.63
N ALA A 230 -5.18 21.64 -1.43
CA ALA A 230 -3.80 22.09 -1.24
C ALA A 230 -3.84 23.44 -0.50
N GLY A 231 -3.52 23.44 0.79
CA GLY A 231 -3.75 24.61 1.64
C GLY A 231 -5.22 25.02 1.66
N PHE A 232 -5.56 26.17 1.08
CA PHE A 232 -6.94 26.67 0.99
C PHE A 232 -7.63 26.40 -0.35
N PHE A 233 -6.90 25.89 -1.35
CA PHE A 233 -7.43 25.67 -2.69
C PHE A 233 -7.99 24.25 -2.80
N SER A 234 -9.25 24.12 -3.24
CA SER A 234 -9.77 22.80 -3.61
C SER A 234 -9.06 22.34 -4.89
N ILE A 235 -8.52 21.12 -4.84
CA ILE A 235 -7.83 20.48 -5.96
C ILE A 235 -8.53 19.18 -6.40
N ARG A 236 -9.74 18.92 -5.89
CA ARG A 236 -10.45 17.64 -6.09
C ARG A 236 -10.56 17.28 -7.57
N ALA A 237 -11.13 18.16 -8.40
CA ALA A 237 -11.29 17.90 -9.83
C ALA A 237 -9.96 17.58 -10.54
N LYS A 238 -8.89 18.31 -10.23
CA LYS A 238 -7.55 18.06 -10.78
C LYS A 238 -6.97 16.73 -10.33
N LEU A 239 -7.13 16.38 -9.04
CA LEU A 239 -6.72 15.07 -8.55
C LEU A 239 -7.47 13.95 -9.28
N PHE A 240 -8.78 14.09 -9.51
CA PHE A 240 -9.56 13.09 -10.24
C PHE A 240 -9.12 12.95 -11.69
N THR A 241 -8.83 14.04 -12.38
CA THR A 241 -8.24 14.01 -13.73
C THR A 241 -6.91 13.25 -13.76
N GLU A 242 -5.99 13.54 -12.82
CA GLU A 242 -4.71 12.85 -12.74
C GLU A 242 -4.86 11.36 -12.40
N LEU A 243 -5.78 11.03 -11.48
CA LEU A 243 -6.09 9.65 -11.12
C LEU A 243 -6.70 8.89 -12.29
N GLU A 244 -7.64 9.46 -13.03
CA GLU A 244 -8.27 8.83 -14.20
C GLU A 244 -7.25 8.57 -15.31
N ALA A 245 -6.33 9.51 -15.56
CA ALA A 245 -5.26 9.36 -16.54
C ALA A 245 -4.23 8.27 -16.16
N ASN A 246 -4.10 7.98 -14.86
CA ASN A 246 -3.07 7.11 -14.29
C ASN A 246 -3.63 5.99 -13.38
N ALA A 247 -4.87 5.56 -13.62
CA ALA A 247 -5.50 4.51 -12.83
C ALA A 247 -4.98 3.12 -13.25
N PRO A 248 -4.73 2.20 -12.30
CA PRO A 248 -4.54 0.78 -12.62
C PRO A 248 -5.82 0.10 -13.12
N ASP A 249 -5.69 -1.08 -13.75
CA ASP A 249 -6.82 -1.78 -14.41
C ASP A 249 -7.86 -2.33 -13.42
N ASN A 250 -7.49 -2.41 -12.14
CA ASN A 250 -8.39 -2.76 -11.05
C ASN A 250 -9.03 -1.51 -10.41
N PHE A 251 -8.72 -0.30 -10.88
CA PHE A 251 -9.34 0.93 -10.41
C PHE A 251 -10.28 1.49 -11.48
N LEU A 252 -11.42 1.99 -11.04
CA LEU A 252 -12.30 2.84 -11.83
C LEU A 252 -12.44 4.17 -11.10
N VAL A 253 -12.08 5.26 -11.77
CA VAL A 253 -12.13 6.61 -11.22
C VAL A 253 -13.32 7.33 -11.87
N ALA A 254 -14.30 7.73 -11.07
CA ALA A 254 -15.47 8.47 -11.55
C ALA A 254 -15.95 9.43 -10.47
N GLU A 255 -15.57 10.71 -10.57
CA GLU A 255 -15.81 11.73 -9.54
C GLU A 255 -17.28 11.73 -9.04
N PRO A 256 -17.52 11.69 -7.71
CA PRO A 256 -16.56 11.78 -6.59
C PRO A 256 -16.03 10.43 -6.08
N TYR A 257 -16.17 9.34 -6.83
CA TYR A 257 -15.86 7.99 -6.38
C TYR A 257 -14.59 7.39 -7.01
N ILE A 258 -13.87 6.62 -6.22
CA ILE A 258 -12.81 5.71 -6.66
C ILE A 258 -13.26 4.29 -6.29
N TYR A 259 -13.34 3.41 -7.28
CA TYR A 259 -13.74 2.01 -7.11
C TYR A 259 -12.52 1.12 -7.33
N ILE A 260 -12.36 0.10 -6.49
CA ILE A 260 -11.22 -0.82 -6.52
C ILE A 260 -11.76 -2.24 -6.54
N ASP A 261 -11.47 -2.96 -7.61
CA ASP A 261 -11.84 -4.36 -7.80
C ASP A 261 -10.78 -5.27 -7.19
N LEU A 262 -11.14 -6.08 -6.20
CA LEU A 262 -10.21 -6.98 -5.49
C LEU A 262 -10.02 -8.33 -6.21
N ARG A 263 -10.72 -8.57 -7.32
CA ARG A 263 -10.65 -9.85 -8.06
C ARG A 263 -9.55 -9.87 -9.13
N LYS A 264 -8.89 -8.74 -9.34
CA LYS A 264 -7.89 -8.50 -10.39
C LYS A 264 -6.55 -8.14 -9.78
#